data_AF-A0A4Y2MH16-F1
#
_entry.id   AF-A0A4Y2MH16-F1
#
_cell.length_a   1.000
_cell.length_b   1.000
_cell.length_c   1.000
_cell.angle_alpha   90.00
_cell.angle_beta   90.00
_cell.angle_gamma   90.00
#
_symmetry.space_group_name_H-M   'P 1'
#
loop_
_entity.id
_entity.type
_entity.pdbx_description
1 polymer ?
#
loop_
_entity_poly.entity_id
_entity_poly.type
_entity_poly.pdbx_seq_one_letter_code
_entity_poly.pdbx_strand_id
1 'polypeptide(L)'
;MGDLPEERCTPSLPFNITGADLCGPFDIKTKFQRKEPLEKTYVSIFICFVTRAVHFEIVSDLTSDSFIATLKRFMARREKILNTFTDNGRNFVGAHNELKRLFKLVSNPDNTLDHYLGSPVVEA
;
A
#
# COMPACT_ATOMS: atom_id res chain seq x y z
N MET A 1 4.18 -19.41 -27.13
CA MET A 1 3.58 -18.70 -25.98
C MET A 1 4.55 -18.88 -24.83
N GLY A 2 4.94 -17.81 -24.15
CA GLY A 2 5.85 -17.92 -23.00
C GLY A 2 5.11 -18.41 -21.77
N ASP A 3 5.80 -19.15 -20.91
CA ASP A 3 5.23 -19.61 -19.64
C ASP A 3 4.89 -18.41 -18.75
N LEU A 4 3.71 -18.48 -18.13
CA LEU A 4 3.30 -17.49 -17.14
C LEU A 4 4.08 -17.72 -15.84
N PRO A 5 4.40 -16.65 -15.10
CA PRO A 5 5.02 -16.78 -13.79
C PRO A 5 4.13 -17.59 -12.85
N GLU A 6 4.75 -18.44 -12.03
CA GLU A 6 4.07 -19.38 -11.13
C GLU A 6 3.07 -18.65 -10.21
N GLU A 7 3.40 -17.44 -9.79
CA GLU A 7 2.56 -16.62 -8.91
C GLU A 7 1.22 -16.21 -9.54
N ARG A 8 1.07 -16.34 -10.87
CA ARG A 8 -0.19 -16.13 -11.59
C ARG A 8 -0.97 -17.41 -11.86
N CYS A 9 -0.39 -18.57 -11.62
CA CYS A 9 -0.91 -19.89 -12.00
C CYS A 9 -1.17 -20.78 -10.78
N THR A 10 -0.51 -20.53 -9.65
CA THR A 10 -0.70 -21.29 -8.42
C THR A 10 -1.92 -20.78 -7.64
N PRO A 11 -2.92 -21.65 -7.37
CA PRO A 11 -4.08 -21.29 -6.56
C PRO A 11 -3.67 -20.82 -5.15
N SER A 12 -4.25 -19.72 -4.69
CA SER A 12 -4.12 -19.24 -3.30
C SER A 12 -5.36 -18.44 -2.88
N LEU A 13 -5.41 -17.98 -1.63
CA LEU A 13 -6.53 -17.15 -1.17
C LEU A 13 -6.59 -15.83 -1.96
N PRO A 14 -7.78 -15.23 -2.16
CA PRO A 14 -7.91 -13.94 -2.81
C PRO A 14 -6.99 -12.89 -2.17
N PHE A 15 -6.35 -12.08 -3.00
CA PHE A 15 -5.40 -11.03 -2.63
C PHE A 15 -4.12 -11.47 -1.87
N ASN A 16 -3.86 -12.76 -1.65
CA ASN A 16 -2.58 -13.22 -1.08
C ASN A 16 -1.38 -12.83 -1.95
N ILE A 17 -1.55 -12.97 -3.26
CA ILE A 17 -0.58 -12.56 -4.27
C ILE A 17 -1.21 -11.40 -5.04
N THR A 18 -0.67 -10.21 -4.85
CA THR A 18 -1.25 -8.97 -5.37
C THR A 18 -0.20 -8.19 -6.15
N GLY A 19 -0.56 -7.69 -7.32
CA GLY A 19 0.20 -6.63 -8.00
C GLY A 19 -0.31 -5.28 -7.55
N ALA A 20 0.57 -4.31 -7.32
CA ALA A 20 0.19 -2.92 -7.07
C ALA A 20 0.80 -1.99 -8.11
N ASP A 21 0.01 -1.01 -8.53
CA ASP A 21 0.40 0.05 -9.46
C ASP A 21 -0.22 1.38 -9.03
N LEU A 22 0.31 2.49 -9.55
CA LEU A 22 -0.22 3.84 -9.32
C LEU A 22 -0.52 4.50 -10.66
N CYS A 23 -1.76 4.97 -10.82
CA CYS A 23 -2.17 5.67 -12.04
C CYS A 23 -2.67 7.10 -11.75
N GLY A 24 -2.60 7.94 -12.78
CA GLY A 24 -2.95 9.35 -12.73
C GLY A 24 -1.92 10.23 -13.47
N PRO A 25 -1.93 11.56 -13.25
CA PRO A 25 -2.84 12.28 -12.36
C PRO A 25 -4.25 12.42 -12.94
N PHE A 26 -5.26 12.38 -12.07
CA PHE A 26 -6.64 12.77 -12.35
C PHE A 26 -6.91 14.12 -11.71
N ASP A 27 -7.45 15.05 -12.48
CA ASP A 27 -7.86 16.36 -11.96
C ASP A 27 -9.28 16.25 -11.39
N ILE A 28 -9.40 16.34 -10.06
CA ILE A 28 -10.68 16.25 -9.36
C ILE A 28 -11.08 17.58 -8.73
N LYS A 29 -12.39 17.77 -8.52
CA LYS A 29 -12.92 18.86 -7.70
C LYS A 29 -13.19 18.32 -6.31
N THR A 30 -12.56 18.90 -5.31
CA THR A 30 -12.71 18.49 -3.91
C THR A 30 -14.02 19.05 -3.31
N LYS A 31 -14.57 20.12 -3.90
CA LYS A 31 -15.85 20.75 -3.53
C LYS A 31 -16.67 21.14 -4.77
N PHE A 32 -17.98 21.19 -4.62
CA PHE A 32 -18.90 21.62 -5.68
C PHE A 32 -19.01 23.15 -5.75
N GLN A 33 -17.89 23.85 -6.00
CA GLN A 33 -17.86 25.31 -6.12
C GLN A 33 -17.49 25.76 -7.55
N ARG A 34 -18.01 26.93 -7.96
CA ARG A 34 -17.94 27.42 -9.36
C ARG A 34 -16.52 27.73 -9.87
N LYS A 35 -15.55 27.99 -8.99
CA LYS A 35 -14.17 28.40 -9.33
C LYS A 35 -13.10 27.71 -8.47
N GLU A 36 -13.32 26.45 -8.10
CA GLU A 36 -12.31 25.73 -7.31
C GLU A 36 -11.14 25.27 -8.20
N PRO A 37 -9.88 25.40 -7.73
CA PRO A 37 -8.74 24.78 -8.40
C PRO A 37 -8.91 23.26 -8.43
N LEU A 38 -8.55 22.65 -9.56
CA LEU A 38 -8.52 21.20 -9.69
C LEU A 38 -7.34 20.65 -8.89
N GLU A 39 -7.59 19.62 -8.10
CA GLU A 39 -6.57 18.93 -7.33
C GLU A 39 -6.12 17.67 -8.07
N LYS A 40 -4.80 17.50 -8.20
CA LYS A 40 -4.24 16.28 -8.79
C LYS A 40 -4.36 15.15 -7.79
N THR A 41 -5.05 14.10 -8.19
CA THR A 41 -5.26 12.90 -7.40
C THR A 41 -4.78 11.69 -8.18
N TYR A 42 -4.28 10.69 -7.46
CA TYR A 42 -3.80 9.44 -8.02
C TYR A 42 -4.64 8.29 -7.47
N VAL A 43 -4.55 7.14 -8.14
CA VAL A 43 -5.24 5.92 -7.71
C VAL A 43 -4.22 4.80 -7.60
N SER A 44 -4.19 4.16 -6.43
CA SER A 44 -3.46 2.91 -6.23
C SER A 44 -4.35 1.76 -6.64
N ILE A 45 -3.84 0.96 -7.57
CA ILE A 45 -4.51 -0.19 -8.15
C ILE A 45 -3.89 -1.44 -7.55
N PHE A 46 -4.70 -2.26 -6.88
CA PHE A 46 -4.30 -3.57 -6.37
C PHE A 46 -5.01 -4.67 -7.15
N ILE A 47 -4.26 -5.55 -7.79
CA ILE A 47 -4.78 -6.63 -8.64
C ILE A 47 -4.46 -7.97 -8.00
N CYS A 48 -5.47 -8.76 -7.68
CA CYS A 48 -5.27 -10.14 -7.23
C CYS A 48 -4.81 -11.02 -8.40
N PHE A 49 -3.71 -11.75 -8.23
CA PHE A 49 -3.19 -12.63 -9.29
C PHE A 49 -4.01 -13.90 -9.48
N VAL A 50 -4.71 -14.36 -8.44
CA VAL A 50 -5.56 -15.55 -8.49
C VAL A 50 -6.90 -15.27 -9.18
N THR A 51 -7.64 -14.28 -8.70
CA THR A 51 -9.02 -14.02 -9.14
C THR A 51 -9.13 -12.93 -10.20
N ARG A 52 -8.05 -12.18 -10.45
CA ARG A 52 -8.05 -10.96 -11.28
C ARG A 52 -8.96 -9.84 -10.73
N ALA A 53 -9.43 -9.95 -9.49
CA ALA A 53 -10.17 -8.88 -8.84
C ALA A 53 -9.28 -7.65 -8.64
N VAL A 54 -9.84 -6.47 -8.91
CA VAL A 54 -9.15 -5.18 -8.80
C VAL A 54 -9.74 -4.40 -7.63
N HIS A 55 -8.86 -3.83 -6.82
CA HIS A 55 -9.22 -2.95 -5.71
C HIS A 55 -8.55 -1.60 -5.89
N PHE A 56 -9.32 -0.52 -5.78
CA PHE A 56 -8.84 0.85 -5.97
C PHE A 56 -8.81 1.60 -4.65
N GLU A 57 -7.72 2.32 -4.41
CA GLU A 57 -7.58 3.26 -3.30
C GLU A 57 -7.18 4.64 -3.83
N ILE A 58 -7.80 5.69 -3.31
CA ILE A 58 -7.44 7.08 -3.67
C ILE A 58 -6.15 7.45 -2.94
N VAL A 59 -5.29 8.21 -3.63
CA VAL A 59 -3.99 8.68 -3.15
C VAL A 59 -3.81 10.15 -3.49
N SER A 60 -3.36 10.95 -2.52
CA SER A 60 -3.12 12.39 -2.70
C SER A 60 -1.89 12.70 -3.55
N ASP A 61 -0.85 11.87 -3.46
CA ASP A 61 0.42 12.09 -4.16
C ASP A 61 1.14 10.76 -4.47
N LEU A 62 2.29 10.85 -5.15
CA LEU A 62 3.13 9.71 -5.51
C LEU A 62 4.31 9.54 -4.55
N THR A 63 4.14 9.83 -3.25
CA THR A 63 5.18 9.58 -2.25
C THR A 63 5.11 8.17 -1.67
N SER A 64 6.20 7.72 -1.06
CA SER A 64 6.26 6.45 -0.32
C SER A 64 5.26 6.40 0.83
N ASP A 65 5.12 7.50 1.57
CA ASP A 65 4.22 7.58 2.73
C ASP A 65 2.76 7.45 2.33
N SER A 66 2.37 8.12 1.24
CA SER A 66 1.03 7.98 0.67
C SER A 66 0.75 6.55 0.20
N PHE A 67 1.73 5.87 -0.39
CA PHE A 67 1.58 4.45 -0.75
C PHE A 67 1.50 3.53 0.48
N ILE A 68 2.30 3.77 1.53
CA ILE A 68 2.19 2.99 2.78
C ILE A 68 0.79 3.18 3.39
N ALA A 69 0.25 4.40 3.36
CA ALA A 69 -1.10 4.69 3.85
C ALA A 69 -2.18 3.96 3.02
N THR A 70 -2.03 3.85 1.70
CA THR A 70 -2.98 3.09 0.85
C THR A 70 -2.85 1.59 1.08
N LEU A 71 -1.62 1.07 1.20
CA LEU A 71 -1.36 -0.33 1.51
C LEU A 71 -2.00 -0.73 2.85
N LYS A 72 -1.90 0.13 3.87
CA LYS A 72 -2.56 -0.07 5.17
C LYS A 72 -4.08 -0.12 5.03
N ARG A 73 -4.69 0.79 4.26
CA ARG A 73 -6.15 0.78 3.98
C ARG A 73 -6.58 -0.48 3.23
N PHE A 74 -5.79 -0.90 2.25
CA PHE A 74 -6.03 -2.10 1.47
C PHE A 74 -5.99 -3.35 2.35
N MET A 75 -4.95 -3.53 3.17
CA MET A 75 -4.84 -4.66 4.12
C MET A 75 -5.95 -4.66 5.17
N ALA A 76 -6.38 -3.48 5.64
CA ALA A 76 -7.51 -3.38 6.57
C ALA A 76 -8.83 -3.86 5.96
N ARG A 77 -8.99 -3.82 4.62
CA ARG A 77 -10.20 -4.26 3.91
C ARG A 77 -10.11 -5.67 3.35
N ARG A 78 -8.93 -6.11 2.90
CA ARG A 78 -8.70 -7.38 2.18
C ARG A 78 -7.91 -8.42 2.97
N GLU A 79 -7.58 -8.13 4.22
CA GLU A 79 -6.73 -8.95 5.10
C GLU A 79 -5.25 -8.96 4.69
N LYS A 80 -4.48 -9.84 5.33
CA LYS A 80 -3.02 -9.92 5.20
C LYS A 80 -2.62 -10.45 3.82
N ILE A 81 -1.82 -9.67 3.11
CA ILE A 81 -1.19 -10.06 1.85
C ILE A 81 0.09 -10.84 2.16
N LEU A 82 0.38 -11.89 1.38
CA LEU A 82 1.66 -12.61 1.46
C LEU A 82 2.73 -11.92 0.61
N ASN A 83 2.44 -11.71 -0.67
CA ASN A 83 3.37 -11.16 -1.65
C ASN A 83 2.71 -10.00 -2.40
N THR A 84 3.40 -8.86 -2.41
CA THR A 84 3.00 -7.69 -3.21
C THR A 84 4.07 -7.44 -4.28
N PHE A 85 3.64 -7.36 -5.54
CA PHE A 85 4.50 -7.10 -6.71
C PHE A 85 4.26 -5.68 -7.19
N THR A 86 5.32 -4.89 -7.33
CA THR A 86 5.28 -3.52 -7.84
C THR A 86 6.34 -3.34 -8.91
N ASP A 87 6.29 -2.23 -9.65
CA ASP A 87 7.46 -1.81 -10.40
C ASP A 87 8.54 -1.21 -9.46
N ASN A 88 9.67 -0.81 -10.03
CA ASN A 88 10.78 -0.17 -9.31
C ASN A 88 10.59 1.36 -9.18
N GLY A 89 9.35 1.85 -9.17
CA GLY A 89 9.02 3.23 -8.88
C GLY A 89 9.61 3.68 -7.55
N ARG A 90 10.09 4.94 -7.49
CA ARG A 90 10.79 5.46 -6.30
C ARG A 90 9.93 5.45 -5.03
N ASN A 91 8.62 5.63 -5.20
CA ASN A 91 7.61 5.51 -4.16
C ASN A 91 7.54 4.07 -3.59
N PHE A 92 7.52 3.05 -4.44
CA PHE A 92 7.49 1.66 -3.99
C PHE A 92 8.82 1.23 -3.37
N VAL A 93 9.94 1.62 -3.98
CA VAL A 93 11.29 1.34 -3.43
C VAL A 93 11.46 2.02 -2.07
N GLY A 94 11.05 3.29 -1.95
CA GLY A 94 11.08 4.01 -0.68
C GLY A 94 10.18 3.37 0.38
N ALA A 95 8.96 2.97 0.01
CA ALA A 95 8.04 2.28 0.90
C ALA A 95 8.59 0.90 1.35
N HIS A 96 9.19 0.14 0.43
CA HIS A 96 9.86 -1.12 0.75
C HIS A 96 10.96 -0.92 1.81
N ASN A 97 11.81 0.09 1.62
CA ASN A 97 12.89 0.39 2.56
C ASN A 97 12.34 0.77 3.94
N GLU A 98 11.28 1.57 3.99
CA GLU A 98 10.65 2.00 5.24
C GLU A 98 9.97 0.83 5.97
N LEU A 99 9.21 -0.01 5.26
CA LEU A 99 8.62 -1.23 5.84
C LEU A 99 9.69 -2.20 6.35
N LYS A 100 10.81 -2.34 5.62
CA LYS A 100 11.94 -3.16 6.05
C LYS A 100 12.62 -2.60 7.29
N ARG A 101 12.75 -1.27 7.41
CA ARG A 101 13.26 -0.59 8.60
C ARG A 101 12.36 -0.84 9.80
N LEU A 102 11.04 -0.66 9.63
CA LEU A 102 10.04 -0.93 10.67
C LEU A 102 10.06 -2.39 11.12
N PHE A 103 10.12 -3.34 10.18
CA PHE A 103 10.20 -4.76 10.51
C PHE A 103 11.43 -5.09 11.36
N LYS A 104 12.60 -4.53 11.01
CA LYS A 104 13.82 -4.69 11.81
C LYS A 104 13.67 -4.12 13.22
N LEU A 105 13.10 -2.92 13.33
CA LEU A 105 12.87 -2.27 14.62
C LEU A 105 11.89 -3.07 15.49
N VAL A 106 10.85 -3.67 14.93
CA VAL A 106 9.90 -4.51 15.70
C VAL A 106 10.53 -5.86 16.06
N SER A 107 11.37 -6.42 15.20
CA SER A 107 12.02 -7.72 15.46
C SER A 107 13.12 -7.61 16.52
N ASN A 108 13.88 -6.50 16.48
CA ASN A 108 14.93 -6.17 17.42
C ASN A 108 14.67 -4.75 17.94
N PRO A 109 13.79 -4.59 18.94
CA PRO A 109 13.45 -3.28 19.47
C PRO A 109 14.64 -2.62 20.14
N ASP A 110 14.81 -1.33 19.84
CA ASP A 110 15.74 -0.49 20.60
C ASP A 110 15.11 -0.09 21.93
N ASN A 111 15.93 0.32 22.90
CA ASN A 111 15.49 0.73 24.25
C ASN A 111 14.30 1.73 24.23
N THR A 112 14.26 2.62 23.24
CA THR A 112 13.17 3.59 23.07
C THR A 112 11.84 2.92 22.76
N LEU A 113 11.84 1.93 21.85
CA LEU A 113 10.63 1.21 21.48
C LEU A 113 10.20 0.26 22.60
N ASP A 114 11.14 -0.42 23.25
CA ASP A 114 10.87 -1.27 24.41
C ASP A 114 10.19 -0.48 25.54
N HIS A 115 10.71 0.71 25.84
CA HIS A 115 10.10 1.59 26.83
C HIS A 115 8.70 2.03 26.38
N TYR A 116 8.52 2.42 25.11
CA TYR A 116 7.22 2.86 24.60
C TYR A 116 6.16 1.74 24.67
N LEU A 117 6.51 0.51 24.28
CA LEU A 117 5.61 -0.64 24.31
C LEU A 117 5.33 -1.13 25.74
N GLY A 118 6.28 -0.97 26.66
CA GLY A 118 6.14 -1.33 28.08
C GLY A 118 5.44 -0.26 28.93
N SER A 119 5.25 0.95 28.40
CA SER A 119 4.54 2.02 29.10
C SER A 119 3.05 1.67 29.20
N PRO A 120 2.40 1.74 30.38
CA PRO A 120 0.96 1.58 30.46
C PRO A 120 0.31 2.64 29.57
N VAL A 121 -0.52 2.20 28.63
CA VAL A 121 -1.33 3.10 27.80
C VAL A 121 -2.18 3.92 28.76
N VAL A 122 -1.86 5.21 28.89
CA VAL A 122 -2.70 6.14 29.63
C VAL A 122 -3.97 6.28 28.80
N GLU A 123 -5.01 5.53 29.16
CA GLU A 123 -6.36 5.71 28.66
C GLU A 123 -6.77 7.15 28.95
N ALA A 124 -7.07 7.90 27.89
CA ALA A 124 -7.64 9.25 27.93
C ALA A 124 -9.14 9.18 27.68
#